data_AF-A0A3E0C9J1-F1
#
_entry.id   AF-A0A3E0C9J1-F1
#
_cell.length_a   1.000
_cell.length_b   1.000
_cell.length_c   1.000
_cell.angle_alpha   90.00
_cell.angle_beta   90.00
_cell.angle_gamma   90.00
#
_symmetry.space_group_name_H-M   'P 1'
#
loop_
_entity.id
_entity.type
_entity.pdbx_description
1 polymer ?
#
loop_
_entity_poly.entity_id
_entity_poly.type
_entity_poly.pdbx_seq_one_letter_code
_entity_poly.pdbx_strand_id
1 'polypeptide(L)'
;MASSSQHVFFERLRRQSLRARRQMIRSGELLTEEEFRQRRPISTKQLLHSLASGSIFSVEVEGAQYYPALLANPEQDYRRLATICRILWPAEPHSRLHFLTARNAALGGMTPLEAMRNDESYRRLLVKARGWASEWSRTLVEVRIGECLDSDAVLPLACTAVTEIDPRISIWRRAFDALESAGNVQPDGPYPKAAAVTVFISRSAAGQAGVTREMRLDILVEKGVAHAGVVVAGFPRSDLPAVRVHKSDDVVEVALKVIRQTSKRASQR
;
A
#
# COMPACT_ATOMS: atom_id res chain seq x y z
N MET A 1 -26.80 -16.84 -0.94
CA MET A 1 -27.41 -16.95 0.41
C MET A 1 -26.29 -17.20 1.43
N ALA A 2 -25.77 -16.16 2.08
CA ALA A 2 -24.82 -16.34 3.19
C ALA A 2 -25.58 -16.88 4.42
N SER A 3 -25.06 -17.93 5.06
CA SER A 3 -25.75 -18.68 6.11
C SER A 3 -25.99 -17.82 7.37
N SER A 4 -27.20 -17.87 7.93
CA SER A 4 -27.63 -17.18 9.17
C SER A 4 -26.61 -17.31 10.32
N SER A 5 -25.92 -18.45 10.39
CA SER A 5 -24.87 -18.72 11.39
C SER A 5 -23.62 -17.86 11.22
N GLN A 6 -23.24 -17.51 9.99
CA GLN A 6 -22.11 -16.62 9.71
C GLN A 6 -22.44 -15.19 10.17
N HIS A 7 -23.67 -14.72 9.91
CA HIS A 7 -24.11 -13.40 10.34
C HIS A 7 -24.10 -13.24 11.87
N VAL A 8 -24.61 -14.23 12.61
CA VAL A 8 -24.59 -14.23 14.08
C VAL A 8 -23.16 -14.24 14.64
N PHE A 9 -22.25 -15.01 14.02
CA PHE A 9 -20.84 -15.03 14.40
C PHE A 9 -20.16 -13.67 14.19
N PHE A 10 -20.32 -13.05 13.01
CA PHE A 10 -19.75 -11.73 12.72
C PHE A 10 -20.31 -10.65 13.65
N GLU A 11 -21.61 -10.68 13.95
CA GLU A 11 -22.22 -9.76 14.91
C GLU A 11 -21.63 -9.91 16.32
N ARG A 12 -21.37 -11.15 16.77
CA ARG A 12 -20.71 -11.40 18.06
C ARG A 12 -19.28 -10.85 18.08
N LEU A 13 -18.50 -11.08 17.04
CA LEU A 13 -17.15 -10.54 16.91
C LEU A 13 -17.14 -9.01 16.91
N ARG A 14 -18.06 -8.39 16.16
CA ARG A 14 -18.22 -6.93 16.11
C ARG A 14 -18.52 -6.35 17.49
N ARG A 15 -19.45 -6.96 18.24
CA ARG A 15 -19.79 -6.55 19.62
C ARG A 15 -18.62 -6.70 20.57
N GLN A 16 -17.86 -7.79 20.46
CA GLN A 16 -16.68 -8.02 21.31
C GLN A 16 -15.59 -6.98 21.02
N SER A 17 -15.30 -6.73 19.74
CA SER A 17 -14.35 -5.69 19.32
C SER A 17 -14.76 -4.31 19.85
N LEU A 18 -16.04 -3.95 19.76
CA LEU A 18 -16.52 -2.66 20.27
C LEU A 18 -16.38 -2.54 21.79
N ARG A 19 -16.70 -3.60 22.55
CA ARG A 19 -16.51 -3.62 24.00
C ARG A 19 -15.05 -3.43 24.39
N ALA A 20 -14.13 -4.10 23.69
CA ALA A 20 -12.69 -3.92 23.91
C ALA A 20 -12.26 -2.47 23.68
N ARG A 21 -12.71 -1.83 22.59
CA ARG A 21 -12.40 -0.42 22.30
C ARG A 21 -12.92 0.54 23.37
N ARG A 22 -14.16 0.35 23.84
CA ARG A 22 -14.71 1.14 24.95
C ARG A 22 -13.89 0.96 26.23
N GLN A 23 -13.39 -0.24 26.49
CA GLN A 23 -12.51 -0.48 27.63
C GLN A 23 -11.19 0.27 27.48
N MET A 24 -10.59 0.31 26.29
CA MET A 24 -9.35 1.05 26.02
C MET A 24 -9.50 2.57 26.23
N ILE A 25 -10.68 3.12 25.93
CA ILE A 25 -11.00 4.52 26.25
C ILE A 25 -11.02 4.71 27.77
N ARG A 26 -11.74 3.83 28.49
CA ARG A 26 -11.86 3.91 29.96
C ARG A 26 -10.53 3.71 30.68
N SER A 27 -9.64 2.86 30.15
CA SER A 27 -8.30 2.63 30.71
C SER A 27 -7.29 3.72 30.34
N GLY A 28 -7.66 4.66 29.47
CA GLY A 28 -6.77 5.72 28.99
C GLY A 28 -5.70 5.23 28.00
N GLU A 29 -5.88 4.04 27.41
CA GLU A 29 -5.08 3.53 26.30
C GLU A 29 -5.42 4.22 24.97
N LEU A 30 -6.67 4.68 24.84
CA LEU A 30 -7.14 5.53 23.76
C LEU A 30 -7.55 6.89 24.33
N LEU A 31 -6.96 7.95 23.79
CA LEU A 31 -7.11 9.33 24.24
C LEU A 31 -7.99 10.12 23.29
N THR A 32 -8.74 11.07 23.82
CA THR A 32 -9.31 12.17 23.03
C THR A 32 -8.20 13.03 22.41
N GLU A 33 -8.53 13.88 21.43
CA GLU A 33 -7.55 14.82 20.87
C GLU A 33 -6.96 15.74 21.94
N GLU A 34 -7.81 16.23 22.85
CA GLU A 34 -7.40 17.14 23.91
C GLU A 34 -6.40 16.47 24.85
N GLU A 35 -6.72 15.28 25.36
CA GLU A 35 -5.81 14.50 26.22
C GLU A 35 -4.51 14.15 25.49
N PHE A 36 -4.58 13.79 24.21
CA PHE A 36 -3.40 13.49 23.40
C PHE A 36 -2.47 14.68 23.30
N ARG A 37 -3.00 15.87 23.01
CA ARG A 37 -2.24 17.11 22.89
C ARG A 37 -1.72 17.64 24.22
N GLN A 38 -2.42 17.37 25.31
CA GLN A 38 -1.93 17.64 26.67
C GLN A 38 -0.70 16.78 26.98
N ARG A 39 -0.71 15.48 26.64
CA ARG A 39 0.42 14.56 26.90
C ARG A 39 1.58 14.76 25.93
N ARG A 40 1.29 15.07 24.66
CA ARG A 40 2.27 15.37 23.63
C ARG A 40 2.02 16.80 23.12
N PRO A 41 2.74 17.81 23.63
CA PRO A 41 2.49 19.22 23.32
C PRO A 41 2.74 19.53 21.84
N ILE A 42 1.73 19.32 21.01
CA ILE A 42 1.71 19.65 19.59
C ILE A 42 0.49 20.50 19.27
N SER A 43 0.63 21.40 18.32
CA SER A 43 -0.47 22.18 17.76
C SER A 43 -1.43 21.29 16.95
N THR A 44 -2.67 21.72 16.76
CA THR A 44 -3.64 21.05 15.86
C THR A 44 -3.06 20.88 14.45
N LYS A 45 -2.34 21.89 13.93
CA LYS A 45 -1.70 21.82 12.61
C LYS A 45 -0.65 20.72 12.54
N GLN A 46 0.17 20.57 13.58
CA GLN A 46 1.17 19.49 13.66
C GLN A 46 0.53 18.11 13.81
N LEU A 47 -0.59 18.01 14.53
CA LEU A 47 -1.36 16.76 14.63
C LEU A 47 -1.93 16.35 13.27
N LEU A 48 -2.61 17.28 12.57
CA LEU A 48 -3.14 17.04 11.22
C LEU A 48 -2.03 16.65 10.24
N HIS A 49 -0.88 17.31 10.29
CA HIS A 49 0.28 16.95 9.47
C HIS A 49 0.83 15.56 9.82
N SER A 50 0.87 15.20 11.11
CA SER A 50 1.34 13.89 11.57
C SER A 50 0.39 12.77 11.16
N LEU A 51 -0.92 13.02 11.15
CA LEU A 51 -1.93 12.11 10.63
C LEU A 51 -1.81 11.94 9.12
N ALA A 52 -1.72 13.05 8.37
CA ALA A 52 -1.60 13.04 6.91
C ALA A 52 -0.33 12.32 6.43
N SER A 53 0.79 12.51 7.13
CA SER A 53 2.05 11.83 6.82
C SER A 53 2.10 10.37 7.30
N GLY A 54 1.11 9.92 8.09
CA GLY A 54 1.11 8.59 8.71
C GLY A 54 2.10 8.43 9.87
N SER A 55 2.67 9.54 10.37
CA SER A 55 3.56 9.54 11.54
C SER A 55 2.83 9.26 12.86
N ILE A 56 1.52 9.53 12.87
CA ILE A 56 0.57 9.18 13.93
C ILE A 56 -0.66 8.59 13.24
N PHE A 57 -1.48 7.84 13.97
CA PHE A 57 -2.78 7.38 13.50
C PHE A 57 -3.82 7.51 14.60
N SER A 58 -5.08 7.63 14.20
CA SER A 58 -6.24 7.57 15.08
C SER A 58 -7.00 6.27 14.87
N VAL A 59 -7.79 5.92 15.86
CA VAL A 59 -8.65 4.76 15.93
C VAL A 59 -10.09 5.26 16.04
N GLU A 60 -10.96 4.81 15.15
CA GLU A 60 -12.38 5.15 15.21
C GLU A 60 -13.12 4.23 16.19
N VAL A 61 -13.86 4.86 17.12
CA VAL A 61 -14.77 4.18 18.04
C VAL A 61 -16.08 4.93 18.02
N GLU A 62 -17.13 4.27 17.50
CA GLU A 62 -18.50 4.83 17.44
C GLU A 62 -18.58 6.19 16.70
N GLY A 63 -17.82 6.34 15.62
CA GLY A 63 -17.79 7.56 14.80
C GLY A 63 -16.88 8.67 15.33
N ALA A 64 -16.30 8.51 16.53
CA ALA A 64 -15.32 9.45 17.09
C ALA A 64 -13.89 8.94 16.94
N GLN A 65 -12.95 9.86 16.74
CA GLN A 65 -11.52 9.55 16.59
C GLN A 65 -10.80 9.61 17.94
N TYR A 66 -10.07 8.55 18.25
CA TYR A 66 -9.23 8.45 19.44
C TYR A 66 -7.79 8.16 19.07
N TYR A 67 -6.85 8.56 19.91
CA TYR A 67 -5.42 8.46 19.66
C TYR A 67 -4.78 7.49 20.66
N PRO A 68 -4.00 6.49 20.21
CA PRO A 68 -3.29 5.60 21.11
C PRO A 68 -2.35 6.36 22.05
N ALA A 69 -2.49 6.15 23.35
CA ALA A 69 -1.70 6.83 24.39
C ALA A 69 -0.19 6.61 24.22
N LEU A 70 0.20 5.43 23.71
CA LEU A 70 1.60 5.12 23.41
C LEU A 70 2.25 6.11 22.42
N LEU A 71 1.46 6.73 21.53
CA LEU A 71 1.95 7.73 20.56
C LEU A 71 2.21 9.11 21.19
N ALA A 72 1.78 9.30 22.44
CA ALA A 72 2.00 10.48 23.26
C ALA A 72 2.87 10.20 24.51
N ASN A 73 3.46 9.00 24.62
CA ASN A 73 4.33 8.67 25.75
C ASN A 73 5.69 9.36 25.57
N PRO A 74 6.10 10.26 26.50
CA PRO A 74 7.38 10.99 26.42
C PRO A 74 8.62 10.10 26.54
N GLU A 75 8.50 8.88 27.06
CA GLU A 75 9.61 7.93 27.12
C GLU A 75 9.97 7.30 25.77
N GLN A 76 9.14 7.50 24.74
CA GLN A 76 9.36 6.92 23.42
C GLN A 76 10.19 7.84 22.53
N ASP A 77 11.06 7.24 21.73
CA ASP A 77 11.71 7.95 20.62
C ASP A 77 10.66 8.26 19.53
N TYR A 78 10.15 9.49 19.54
CA TYR A 78 9.14 9.91 18.58
C TYR A 78 9.58 9.81 17.12
N ARG A 79 10.88 9.90 16.81
CA ARG A 79 11.39 9.76 15.43
C ARG A 79 11.33 8.32 14.98
N ARG A 80 11.75 7.38 15.83
CA ARG A 80 11.63 5.94 15.56
C ARG A 80 10.17 5.52 15.45
N LEU A 81 9.35 5.94 16.40
CA LEU A 81 7.91 5.64 16.43
C LEU A 81 7.20 6.19 15.19
N ALA A 82 7.46 7.44 14.80
CA ALA A 82 6.92 8.01 13.57
C ALA A 82 7.37 7.24 12.32
N THR A 83 8.59 6.71 12.30
CA THR A 83 9.09 5.87 11.20
C THR A 83 8.36 4.55 11.12
N ILE A 84 8.13 3.89 12.25
CA ILE A 84 7.34 2.65 12.31
C ILE A 84 5.89 2.91 11.92
N CYS A 85 5.22 3.91 12.50
CA CYS A 85 3.84 4.26 12.13
C CYS A 85 3.69 4.50 10.63
N ARG A 86 4.67 5.18 10.03
CA ARG A 86 4.75 5.35 8.59
C ARG A 86 4.80 4.01 7.87
N ILE A 87 5.70 3.11 8.24
CA ILE A 87 5.79 1.76 7.64
C ILE A 87 4.47 1.01 7.75
N LEU A 88 3.80 1.06 8.91
CA LEU A 88 2.56 0.35 9.17
C LEU A 88 1.32 1.02 8.55
N TRP A 89 1.47 2.18 7.90
CA TRP A 89 0.37 2.96 7.34
C TRP A 89 -0.59 2.20 6.41
N PRO A 90 -0.16 1.19 5.62
CA PRO A 90 -1.10 0.46 4.77
C PRO A 90 -2.13 -0.37 5.56
N ALA A 91 -1.81 -0.75 6.80
CA ALA A 91 -2.70 -1.52 7.65
C ALA A 91 -3.82 -0.68 8.24
N GLU A 92 -4.92 -1.31 8.63
CA GLU A 92 -5.97 -0.63 9.40
C GLU A 92 -5.44 -0.18 10.78
N PRO A 93 -5.92 0.96 11.34
CA PRO A 93 -5.39 1.52 12.59
C PRO A 93 -5.30 0.56 13.77
N HIS A 94 -6.28 -0.33 13.93
CA HIS A 94 -6.28 -1.33 15.01
C HIS A 94 -5.15 -2.34 14.87
N SER A 95 -4.89 -2.79 13.64
CA SER A 95 -3.82 -3.73 13.37
C SER A 95 -2.45 -3.09 13.56
N ARG A 96 -2.31 -1.77 13.28
CA ARG A 96 -1.11 -1.01 13.65
C ARG A 96 -0.91 -0.97 15.16
N LEU A 97 -1.98 -0.70 15.92
CA LEU A 97 -1.93 -0.67 17.38
C LEU A 97 -1.54 -2.03 17.96
N HIS A 98 -2.16 -3.10 17.47
CA HIS A 98 -1.83 -4.46 17.88
C HIS A 98 -0.38 -4.82 17.54
N PHE A 99 0.10 -4.49 16.34
CA PHE A 99 1.49 -4.71 15.95
C PHE A 99 2.44 -4.05 16.96
N LEU A 100 2.22 -2.79 17.31
CA LEU A 100 3.09 -2.03 18.21
C LEU A 100 3.15 -2.61 19.63
N THR A 101 2.08 -3.22 20.12
CA THR A 101 1.96 -3.67 21.52
C THR A 101 2.11 -5.18 21.69
N ALA A 102 1.97 -5.97 20.64
CA ALA A 102 2.10 -7.42 20.71
C ALA A 102 3.58 -7.86 20.79
N ARG A 103 3.83 -8.92 21.56
CA ARG A 103 5.14 -9.59 21.58
C ARG A 103 5.38 -10.26 20.23
N ASN A 104 6.59 -10.12 19.72
CA ASN A 104 6.97 -10.67 18.41
C ASN A 104 8.11 -11.68 18.57
N ALA A 105 7.85 -12.95 18.21
CA ALA A 105 8.84 -14.02 18.30
C ALA A 105 10.11 -13.72 17.47
N ALA A 106 9.97 -13.11 16.30
CA ALA A 106 11.10 -12.76 15.43
C ALA A 106 11.93 -11.58 15.96
N LEU A 107 11.44 -10.86 16.97
CA LEU A 107 12.18 -9.86 17.74
C LEU A 107 12.70 -10.42 19.07
N GLY A 108 12.75 -11.75 19.24
CA GLY A 108 13.18 -12.37 20.50
C GLY A 108 12.15 -12.24 21.62
N GLY A 109 10.86 -12.15 21.29
CA GLY A 109 9.77 -12.01 22.25
C GLY A 109 9.54 -10.58 22.75
N MET A 110 10.32 -9.61 22.27
CA MET A 110 10.09 -8.18 22.51
C MET A 110 8.88 -7.67 21.72
N THR A 111 8.24 -6.64 22.26
CA THR A 111 7.31 -5.77 21.52
C THR A 111 8.09 -4.84 20.59
N PRO A 112 7.47 -4.33 19.51
CA PRO A 112 8.08 -3.26 18.71
C PRO A 112 8.46 -2.02 19.51
N LEU A 113 7.69 -1.64 20.53
CA LEU A 113 8.04 -0.53 21.42
C LEU A 113 9.36 -0.76 22.17
N GLU A 114 9.56 -1.97 22.71
CA GLU A 114 10.82 -2.33 23.36
C GLU A 114 11.98 -2.40 22.36
N ALA A 115 11.74 -2.97 21.17
CA ALA A 115 12.75 -3.10 20.13
C ALA A 115 13.24 -1.76 19.57
N MET A 116 12.53 -0.64 19.78
CA MET A 116 13.01 0.68 19.39
C MET A 116 14.10 1.24 20.31
N ARG A 117 14.29 0.70 21.52
CA ARG A 117 15.20 1.26 22.53
C ARG A 117 16.69 1.12 22.19
N ASN A 118 17.06 0.16 21.34
CA ASN A 118 18.44 -0.01 20.86
C ASN A 118 18.48 -0.15 19.33
N ASP A 119 19.63 0.15 18.74
CA ASP A 119 19.79 0.24 17.29
C ASP A 119 19.68 -1.11 16.58
N GLU A 120 20.20 -2.17 17.19
CA GLU A 120 20.21 -3.49 16.57
C GLU A 120 18.78 -4.04 16.45
N SER A 121 18.02 -4.06 17.54
CA SER A 121 16.63 -4.50 17.51
C SER A 121 15.76 -3.56 16.69
N TYR A 122 16.09 -2.26 16.63
CA TYR A 122 15.36 -1.32 15.79
C TYR A 122 15.56 -1.59 14.30
N ARG A 123 16.79 -1.90 13.85
CA ARG A 123 17.04 -2.33 12.45
C ARG A 123 16.28 -3.60 12.10
N ARG A 124 16.26 -4.59 13.00
CA ARG A 124 15.47 -5.82 12.82
C ARG A 124 13.96 -5.51 12.75
N LEU A 125 13.48 -4.63 13.62
CA LEU A 125 12.09 -4.18 13.61
C LEU A 125 11.73 -3.51 12.28
N LEU A 126 12.59 -2.67 11.70
CA LEU A 126 12.32 -2.03 10.41
C LEU A 126 12.10 -3.04 9.29
N VAL A 127 12.92 -4.10 9.23
CA VAL A 127 12.74 -5.18 8.23
C VAL A 127 11.42 -5.90 8.44
N LYS A 128 11.10 -6.25 9.70
CA LYS A 128 9.85 -6.96 10.01
C LYS A 128 8.60 -6.13 9.80
N ALA A 129 8.64 -4.85 10.17
CA ALA A 129 7.53 -3.93 9.93
C ALA A 129 7.25 -3.77 8.43
N ARG A 130 8.29 -3.72 7.58
CA ARG A 130 8.11 -3.64 6.12
C ARG A 130 7.47 -4.90 5.55
N GLY A 131 7.96 -6.08 5.94
CA GLY A 131 7.38 -7.36 5.49
C GLY A 131 5.94 -7.53 5.97
N TRP A 132 5.65 -7.18 7.23
CA TRP A 132 4.29 -7.20 7.73
C TRP A 132 3.40 -6.20 6.99
N ALA A 133 3.88 -4.98 6.74
CA ALA A 133 3.10 -3.94 6.06
C ALA A 133 2.83 -4.26 4.58
N SER A 134 3.69 -5.01 3.90
CA SER A 134 3.43 -5.43 2.51
C SER A 134 2.20 -6.33 2.38
N GLU A 135 1.88 -7.12 3.41
CA GLU A 135 0.69 -7.99 3.42
C GLU A 135 -0.64 -7.21 3.36
N TRP A 136 -0.60 -5.91 3.71
CA TRP A 136 -1.79 -5.06 3.77
C TRP A 136 -2.11 -4.35 2.45
N SER A 137 -1.22 -4.42 1.46
CA SER A 137 -1.39 -3.72 0.18
C SER A 137 -0.82 -4.52 -0.98
N ARG A 138 -1.67 -4.80 -1.96
CA ARG A 138 -1.32 -5.48 -3.20
C ARG A 138 -1.38 -4.51 -4.36
N THR A 139 -0.34 -4.53 -5.19
CA THR A 139 -0.37 -3.89 -6.51
C THR A 139 -0.75 -4.94 -7.53
N LEU A 140 -1.77 -4.63 -8.33
CA LEU A 140 -2.26 -5.44 -9.44
C LEU A 140 -1.89 -4.73 -10.74
N VAL A 141 -1.23 -5.43 -11.65
CA VAL A 141 -0.91 -4.96 -12.99
C VAL A 141 -1.64 -5.85 -13.99
N GLU A 142 -2.49 -5.27 -14.82
CA GLU A 142 -3.11 -5.99 -15.94
C GLU A 142 -2.50 -5.49 -17.24
N VAL A 143 -1.91 -6.40 -18.02
CA VAL A 143 -1.41 -6.11 -19.37
C VAL A 143 -2.47 -6.58 -20.35
N ARG A 144 -3.03 -5.64 -21.12
CA ARG A 144 -4.07 -5.90 -22.10
C ARG A 144 -3.61 -5.55 -23.51
N ILE A 145 -4.11 -6.29 -24.48
CA ILE A 145 -3.76 -6.16 -25.90
C ILE A 145 -4.73 -5.17 -26.55
N GLY A 146 -4.20 -4.22 -27.30
CA GLY A 146 -4.99 -3.21 -27.99
C GLY A 146 -4.91 -1.83 -27.34
N GLU A 147 -5.61 -0.88 -27.95
CA GLU A 147 -5.67 0.51 -27.52
C GLU A 147 -6.94 0.80 -26.72
N CYS A 148 -6.79 1.43 -25.56
CA CYS A 148 -7.90 1.84 -24.71
C CYS A 148 -8.45 3.21 -25.15
N LEU A 149 -9.29 3.21 -26.18
CA LEU A 149 -9.91 4.43 -26.72
C LEU A 149 -10.92 5.04 -25.74
N ASP A 150 -11.67 4.20 -25.03
CA ASP A 150 -12.68 4.58 -24.04
C ASP A 150 -12.46 3.87 -22.70
N SER A 151 -12.97 4.44 -21.60
CA SER A 151 -12.82 3.87 -20.25
C SER A 151 -13.44 2.47 -20.09
N ASP A 152 -14.41 2.16 -20.96
CA ASP A 152 -15.24 0.95 -20.89
C ASP A 152 -14.82 -0.11 -21.93
N ALA A 153 -13.76 0.16 -22.70
CA ALA A 153 -13.26 -0.76 -23.71
C ALA A 153 -12.81 -2.08 -23.07
N VAL A 154 -13.45 -3.18 -23.48
CA VAL A 154 -13.08 -4.53 -23.06
C VAL A 154 -11.95 -5.04 -23.94
N LEU A 155 -10.72 -4.83 -23.48
CA LEU A 155 -9.51 -5.31 -24.16
C LEU A 155 -9.17 -6.75 -23.73
N PRO A 156 -8.68 -7.61 -24.64
CA PRO A 156 -8.15 -8.93 -24.30
C PRO A 156 -7.03 -8.84 -23.26
N LEU A 157 -7.15 -9.61 -22.17
CA LEU A 157 -6.13 -9.71 -21.14
C LEU A 157 -5.00 -10.61 -21.62
N ALA A 158 -3.76 -10.10 -21.65
CA ALA A 158 -2.58 -10.90 -21.92
C ALA A 158 -2.10 -11.60 -20.65
N CYS A 159 -1.94 -10.83 -19.57
CA CYS A 159 -1.57 -11.34 -18.26
C CYS A 159 -1.98 -10.40 -17.14
N THR A 160 -2.00 -10.95 -15.93
CA THR A 160 -2.10 -10.25 -14.67
C THR A 160 -0.84 -10.48 -13.86
N ALA A 161 -0.32 -9.45 -13.21
CA ALA A 161 0.80 -9.54 -12.30
C ALA A 161 0.45 -8.95 -10.94
N VAL A 162 0.88 -9.59 -9.86
CA VAL A 162 0.56 -9.16 -8.49
C VAL A 162 1.83 -9.09 -7.65
N THR A 163 1.95 -8.04 -6.86
CA THR A 163 3.01 -7.97 -5.83
C THR A 163 2.49 -7.34 -4.54
N GLU A 164 2.93 -7.88 -3.41
CA GLU A 164 2.67 -7.34 -2.08
C GLU A 164 3.76 -6.33 -1.73
N ILE A 165 3.41 -5.05 -1.68
CA ILE A 165 4.40 -3.98 -1.57
C ILE A 165 3.79 -2.72 -0.94
N ASP A 166 4.61 -2.00 -0.16
CA ASP A 166 4.23 -0.72 0.46
C ASP A 166 3.72 0.25 -0.62
N PRO A 167 2.46 0.70 -0.57
CA PRO A 167 1.83 1.54 -1.59
C PRO A 167 2.48 2.92 -1.73
N ARG A 168 3.33 3.33 -0.78
CA ARG A 168 4.08 4.60 -0.83
C ARG A 168 5.37 4.48 -1.64
N ILE A 169 5.78 3.26 -1.98
CA ILE A 169 6.79 3.05 -3.02
C ILE A 169 6.18 3.51 -4.34
N SER A 170 7.01 4.17 -5.15
CA SER A 170 6.62 4.69 -6.47
C SER A 170 5.83 3.66 -7.27
N ILE A 171 4.71 4.08 -7.86
CA ILE A 171 3.85 3.21 -8.67
C ILE A 171 4.62 2.49 -9.79
N TRP A 172 5.63 3.15 -10.37
CA TRP A 172 6.52 2.57 -11.38
C TRP A 172 7.32 1.40 -10.83
N ARG A 173 7.87 1.56 -9.63
CA ARG A 173 8.64 0.51 -8.97
C ARG A 173 7.75 -0.66 -8.60
N ARG A 174 6.54 -0.39 -8.06
CA ARG A 174 5.56 -1.43 -7.73
C ARG A 174 5.12 -2.22 -8.97
N ALA A 175 4.82 -1.52 -10.07
CA ALA A 175 4.43 -2.16 -11.32
C ALA A 175 5.58 -2.97 -11.94
N PHE A 176 6.80 -2.46 -11.84
CA PHE A 176 8.00 -3.17 -12.26
C PHE A 176 8.21 -4.46 -11.48
N ASP A 177 8.19 -4.39 -10.14
CA ASP A 177 8.40 -5.55 -9.26
C ASP A 177 7.30 -6.62 -9.47
N ALA A 178 6.07 -6.21 -9.80
CA ALA A 178 4.99 -7.11 -10.16
C ALA A 178 5.29 -7.90 -11.44
N LEU A 179 5.73 -7.23 -12.51
CA LEU A 179 5.95 -7.85 -13.82
C LEU A 179 7.30 -8.59 -13.93
N GLU A 180 8.32 -8.18 -13.19
CA GLU A 180 9.68 -8.76 -13.28
C GLU A 180 9.83 -10.07 -12.49
N SER A 181 9.11 -10.23 -11.39
CA SER A 181 9.31 -11.37 -10.49
C SER A 181 8.62 -12.64 -11.02
N ALA A 182 9.38 -13.71 -11.23
CA ALA A 182 8.84 -15.01 -11.58
C ALA A 182 7.83 -15.49 -10.51
N GLY A 183 6.68 -16.00 -10.95
CA GLY A 183 5.58 -16.45 -10.08
C GLY A 183 4.56 -15.35 -9.71
N ASN A 184 4.85 -14.08 -10.00
CA ASN A 184 3.88 -12.99 -9.80
C ASN A 184 2.95 -12.79 -10.99
N VAL A 185 3.34 -13.27 -12.18
CA VAL A 185 2.60 -13.10 -13.44
C VAL A 185 1.81 -14.35 -13.77
N GLN A 186 0.56 -14.20 -14.19
CA GLN A 186 -0.35 -15.28 -14.61
C GLN A 186 -1.26 -14.84 -15.77
N PRO A 187 -1.53 -15.71 -16.76
CA PRO A 187 -0.87 -17.00 -16.97
C PRO A 187 0.62 -16.78 -17.30
N ASP A 188 1.44 -17.81 -17.13
CA ASP A 188 2.82 -17.78 -17.62
C ASP A 188 2.84 -17.64 -19.15
N GLY A 189 3.87 -16.98 -19.68
CA GLY A 189 4.04 -16.77 -21.11
C GLY A 189 4.27 -18.07 -21.90
N PRO A 190 4.46 -17.98 -23.23
CA PRO A 190 4.74 -16.76 -24.00
C PRO A 190 3.51 -15.88 -24.25
N TYR A 191 3.72 -14.57 -24.35
CA TYR A 191 2.66 -13.60 -24.65
C TYR A 191 2.65 -13.23 -26.14
N PRO A 192 1.50 -12.79 -26.68
CA PRO A 192 1.43 -12.35 -28.06
C PRO A 192 2.22 -11.06 -28.28
N LYS A 193 2.55 -10.80 -29.55
CA LYS A 193 3.09 -9.51 -30.00
C LYS A 193 1.95 -8.64 -30.51
N ALA A 194 1.95 -7.36 -30.18
CA ALA A 194 0.93 -6.43 -30.64
C ALA A 194 1.51 -5.03 -30.86
N ALA A 195 0.90 -4.28 -31.78
CA ALA A 195 1.26 -2.89 -32.04
C ALA A 195 0.69 -1.93 -30.97
N ALA A 196 -0.28 -2.38 -30.17
CA ALA A 196 -0.89 -1.59 -29.11
C ALA A 196 -1.04 -2.43 -27.84
N VAL A 197 -0.72 -1.83 -26.70
CA VAL A 197 -0.79 -2.44 -25.38
C VAL A 197 -1.33 -1.41 -24.39
N THR A 198 -2.31 -1.80 -23.58
CA THR A 198 -2.75 -1.00 -22.44
C THR A 198 -2.40 -1.70 -21.14
N VAL A 199 -1.78 -0.98 -20.21
CA VAL A 199 -1.43 -1.49 -18.88
C VAL A 199 -2.25 -0.77 -17.83
N PHE A 200 -2.98 -1.52 -17.00
CA PHE A 200 -3.67 -0.96 -15.83
C PHE A 200 -2.89 -1.30 -14.58
N ILE A 201 -2.67 -0.30 -13.71
CA ILE A 201 -2.04 -0.47 -12.41
C ILE A 201 -3.05 -0.05 -11.34
N SER A 202 -3.39 -1.00 -10.49
CA SER A 202 -4.39 -0.85 -9.44
C SER A 202 -3.84 -1.29 -8.08
N ARG A 203 -4.45 -0.78 -7.02
CA ARG A 203 -4.16 -1.18 -5.64
C ARG A 203 -5.35 -1.88 -5.01
N SER A 204 -5.10 -2.99 -4.32
CA SER A 204 -6.04 -3.61 -3.39
C SER A 204 -5.50 -3.48 -1.97
N ALA A 205 -6.34 -3.09 -1.03
CA ALA A 205 -6.00 -3.00 0.39
C ALA A 205 -6.70 -4.13 1.15
N ALA A 206 -5.99 -4.75 2.09
CA ALA A 206 -6.57 -5.81 2.90
C ALA A 206 -7.83 -5.31 3.65
N GLY A 207 -8.90 -6.10 3.62
CA GLY A 207 -10.18 -5.76 4.26
C GLY A 207 -11.06 -4.77 3.49
N GLN A 208 -10.61 -4.24 2.33
CA GLN A 208 -11.43 -3.41 1.46
C GLN A 208 -12.01 -4.21 0.29
N ALA A 209 -13.25 -3.93 -0.09
CA ALA A 209 -13.86 -4.52 -1.28
C ALA A 209 -13.39 -3.78 -2.53
N GLY A 210 -12.77 -4.51 -3.47
CA GLY A 210 -12.40 -4.00 -4.79
C GLY A 210 -10.96 -3.54 -4.94
N VAL A 211 -10.69 -2.90 -6.07
CA VAL A 211 -9.38 -2.35 -6.44
C VAL A 211 -9.53 -0.88 -6.80
N THR A 212 -8.58 -0.05 -6.38
CA THR A 212 -8.48 1.35 -6.79
C THR A 212 -7.55 1.43 -8.00
N ARG A 213 -8.05 1.84 -9.16
CA ARG A 213 -7.21 2.10 -10.34
C ARG A 213 -6.37 3.35 -10.09
N GLU A 214 -5.06 3.19 -10.03
CA GLU A 214 -4.13 4.29 -9.76
C GLU A 214 -3.59 4.89 -11.06
N MET A 215 -3.37 4.07 -12.09
CA MET A 215 -2.77 4.51 -13.36
C MET A 215 -3.14 3.60 -14.54
N ARG A 216 -3.21 4.19 -15.73
CA ARG A 216 -3.27 3.50 -17.02
C ARG A 216 -2.10 3.95 -17.90
N LEU A 217 -1.48 3.01 -18.62
CA LEU A 217 -0.50 3.28 -19.67
C LEU A 217 -1.07 2.84 -21.00
N ASP A 218 -1.02 3.71 -21.99
CA ASP A 218 -1.39 3.40 -23.37
C ASP A 218 -0.11 3.40 -24.20
N ILE A 219 0.28 2.24 -24.72
CA ILE A 219 1.55 2.01 -25.41
C ILE A 219 1.28 1.63 -26.86
N LEU A 220 1.87 2.38 -27.78
CA LEU A 220 1.85 2.12 -29.22
C LEU A 220 3.26 1.81 -29.72
N VAL A 221 3.41 0.73 -30.48
CA VAL A 221 4.68 0.27 -31.04
C VAL A 221 4.71 0.53 -32.53
N GLU A 222 5.55 1.46 -32.94
CA GLU A 222 5.74 1.84 -34.34
C GLU A 222 7.21 1.73 -34.73
N LYS A 223 7.49 0.98 -35.81
CA LYS A 223 8.85 0.88 -36.40
C LYS A 223 9.95 0.54 -35.39
N GLY A 224 9.66 -0.29 -34.38
CA GLY A 224 10.62 -0.71 -33.35
C GLY A 224 10.79 0.29 -32.20
N VAL A 225 9.85 1.24 -32.05
CA VAL A 225 9.81 2.23 -30.98
C VAL A 225 8.46 2.19 -30.29
N ALA A 226 8.46 2.10 -28.97
CA ALA A 226 7.27 2.21 -28.13
C ALA A 226 7.07 3.66 -27.68
N HIS A 227 5.90 4.22 -27.99
CA HIS A 227 5.40 5.50 -27.52
C HIS A 227 4.35 5.25 -26.46
N ALA A 228 4.48 5.85 -25.29
CA ALA A 228 3.58 5.59 -24.18
C ALA A 228 2.98 6.88 -23.62
N GLY A 229 1.69 6.86 -23.33
CA GLY A 229 0.99 7.90 -22.58
C GLY A 229 0.55 7.38 -21.22
N VAL A 230 0.57 8.24 -20.21
CA VAL A 230 0.09 7.96 -18.85
C VAL A 230 -1.23 8.67 -18.63
N VAL A 231 -2.20 7.95 -18.10
CA VAL A 231 -3.48 8.50 -17.64
C VAL A 231 -3.65 8.18 -16.16
N VAL A 232 -3.86 9.23 -15.36
CA VAL A 232 -4.13 9.15 -13.92
C VAL A 232 -5.47 9.84 -13.68
N ALA A 233 -6.30 9.27 -12.80
CA ALA A 233 -7.61 9.83 -12.51
C ALA A 233 -7.51 11.29 -12.04
N GLY A 234 -8.24 12.19 -12.69
CA GLY A 234 -8.24 13.62 -12.39
C GLY A 234 -7.10 14.43 -13.01
N PHE A 235 -6.23 13.82 -13.82
CA PHE A 235 -5.13 14.51 -14.50
C PHE A 235 -5.18 14.31 -16.02
N PRO A 236 -4.75 15.31 -16.81
CA PRO A 236 -4.57 15.15 -18.25
C PRO A 236 -3.55 14.06 -18.58
N ARG A 237 -3.73 13.42 -19.74
CA ARG A 237 -2.75 12.46 -20.29
C ARG A 237 -1.38 13.14 -20.40
N SER A 238 -0.34 12.43 -19.98
CA SER A 238 1.05 12.87 -20.09
C SER A 238 1.88 11.86 -20.87
N ASP A 239 2.59 12.32 -21.89
CA ASP A 239 3.42 11.42 -22.70
C ASP A 239 4.76 11.10 -22.03
N LEU A 240 5.19 9.86 -22.20
CA LEU A 240 6.47 9.35 -21.74
C LEU A 240 7.49 9.39 -22.88
N PRO A 241 8.79 9.47 -22.54
CA PRO A 241 9.84 9.33 -23.54
C PRO A 241 9.77 7.96 -24.20
N ALA A 242 9.98 7.96 -25.51
CA ALA A 242 9.97 6.75 -26.32
C ALA A 242 11.03 5.73 -25.87
N VAL A 243 10.73 4.45 -26.08
CA VAL A 243 11.59 3.32 -25.70
C VAL A 243 11.84 2.41 -26.90
N ARG A 244 13.09 1.98 -27.11
CA ARG A 244 13.40 1.02 -28.19
C ARG A 244 12.87 -0.37 -27.85
N VAL A 245 12.27 -1.02 -28.83
CA VAL A 245 11.76 -2.40 -28.72
C VAL A 245 12.34 -3.28 -29.83
N HIS A 246 12.59 -4.54 -29.52
CA HIS A 246 13.06 -5.54 -30.46
C HIS A 246 11.88 -6.27 -31.10
N LYS A 247 12.07 -6.80 -32.31
CA LYS A 247 11.06 -7.61 -33.00
C LYS A 247 10.69 -8.88 -32.23
N SER A 248 11.53 -9.33 -31.30
CA SER A 248 11.28 -10.47 -30.43
C SER A 248 10.40 -10.15 -29.23
N ASP A 249 10.28 -8.87 -28.83
CA ASP A 249 9.56 -8.47 -27.63
C ASP A 249 8.06 -8.76 -27.79
N ASP A 250 7.47 -9.36 -26.76
CA ASP A 250 6.03 -9.49 -26.61
C ASP A 250 5.45 -8.29 -25.84
N VAL A 251 4.12 -8.28 -25.65
CA VAL A 251 3.43 -7.18 -24.97
C VAL A 251 3.90 -6.94 -23.53
N VAL A 252 4.37 -7.99 -22.82
CA VAL A 252 4.85 -7.87 -21.44
C VAL A 252 6.27 -7.30 -21.40
N GLU A 253 7.15 -7.75 -22.30
CA GLU A 253 8.49 -7.17 -22.45
C GLU A 253 8.45 -5.69 -22.85
N VAL A 254 7.53 -5.32 -23.76
CA VAL A 254 7.31 -3.91 -24.13
C VAL A 254 6.87 -3.09 -22.91
N ALA A 255 5.87 -3.59 -22.14
CA ALA A 255 5.41 -2.92 -20.92
C ALA A 255 6.53 -2.76 -19.89
N LEU A 256 7.31 -3.82 -19.65
CA LEU A 256 8.46 -3.81 -18.73
C LEU A 256 9.50 -2.76 -19.12
N LYS A 257 9.84 -2.64 -20.41
CA LYS A 257 10.81 -1.64 -20.88
C LYS A 257 10.34 -0.21 -20.64
N VAL A 258 9.06 0.09 -20.90
CA VAL A 258 8.45 1.40 -20.64
C VAL A 258 8.48 1.72 -19.13
N ILE A 259 8.03 0.79 -18.29
CA ILE A 259 7.96 0.95 -16.84
C ILE A 259 9.36 1.07 -16.21
N ARG A 260 10.33 0.26 -16.65
CA ARG A 260 11.71 0.30 -16.15
C ARG A 260 12.38 1.64 -16.40
N GLN A 261 12.17 2.22 -17.59
CA GLN A 261 12.72 3.52 -17.95
C GLN A 261 12.16 4.65 -17.08
N THR A 262 10.86 4.61 -16.77
CA THR A 262 10.20 5.59 -15.89
C THR A 262 10.61 5.40 -14.43
N SER A 263 10.70 4.15 -13.95
CA SER A 263 11.14 3.86 -12.57
C SER A 263 12.53 4.41 -12.29
N LYS A 264 13.51 4.26 -13.21
CA LYS A 264 14.87 4.79 -13.03
C LYS A 264 14.89 6.31 -12.86
N ARG A 265 14.03 7.03 -13.59
CA ARG A 265 13.92 8.50 -13.49
C ARG A 265 13.24 8.94 -12.22
N ALA A 266 12.23 8.21 -11.76
CA ALA A 266 11.54 8.50 -10.51
C ALA A 266 12.45 8.33 -9.29
N SER A 267 13.46 7.45 -9.36
CA SER A 267 14.48 7.28 -8.31
C SER A 267 15.60 8.33 -8.34
N GLN A 268 15.68 9.16 -9.38
CA GLN A 268 16.70 10.22 -9.54
C GLN A 268 16.18 11.62 -9.18
N ARG A 269 14.89 11.75 -8.83
CA ARG A 269 14.24 12.97 -8.37
C ARG A 269 13.90 12.86 -6.89
#